data_AF-A0A1F7X1L1-F1
#
_entry.id   AF-A0A1F7X1L1-F1
#
_cell.length_a   1.000
_cell.length_b   1.000
_cell.length_c   1.000
_cell.angle_alpha   90.00
_cell.angle_beta   90.00
_cell.angle_gamma   90.00
#
_symmetry.space_group_name_H-M   'P 1'
#
loop_
_entity.id
_entity.type
_entity.pdbx_description
1 polymer ?
#
loop_
_entity_poly.entity_id
_entity_poly.type
_entity_poly.pdbx_seq_one_letter_code
_entity_poly.pdbx_strand_id
1 'polypeptide(L)'
;MDKYNKKNQKVLRQPNPLETFKDIGTSTASQMKREAANLSEDFMDQLLGIKRERKSFSGELIPGDTIEMNELFSGRYEEQQHLRKQIALERKLLEEEKIYIEKKTNELRMQLSTIREEILVIAQKTDNLSKETEIAAMQAPIEPGIYHVIFFEKLLEFIKSFSKKIEEASVWLHSINKRAARKNAWGANYKKHGAKYLLSGEHYLQRSAG
;
A
#
# COMPACT_ATOMS: atom_id res chain seq x y z
N MET A 1 41.24 2.75 -92.94
CA MET A 1 39.77 2.73 -92.89
C MET A 1 39.34 1.81 -91.77
N ASP A 2 38.53 2.36 -90.87
CA ASP A 2 38.17 1.86 -89.54
C ASP A 2 37.12 0.73 -89.54
N LYS A 3 37.12 -0.10 -88.48
CA LYS A 3 36.06 -0.15 -87.42
C LYS A 3 36.20 -1.35 -86.45
N TYR A 4 36.41 -1.02 -85.16
CA TYR A 4 35.84 -1.56 -83.88
C TYR A 4 35.48 -3.06 -83.69
N ASN A 5 35.49 -3.73 -82.52
CA ASN A 5 35.91 -3.54 -81.12
C ASN A 5 35.28 -4.69 -80.27
N LYS A 6 36.02 -5.42 -79.41
CA LYS A 6 35.72 -5.66 -77.97
C LYS A 6 36.50 -6.84 -77.35
N LYS A 7 37.13 -6.52 -76.21
CA LYS A 7 37.80 -7.41 -75.24
C LYS A 7 36.79 -8.24 -74.44
N ASN A 8 37.16 -9.48 -74.07
CA ASN A 8 36.58 -10.23 -72.95
C ASN A 8 37.70 -10.70 -72.01
N GLN A 9 37.95 -9.96 -70.93
CA GLN A 9 38.83 -10.37 -69.84
C GLN A 9 38.04 -11.23 -68.84
N LYS A 10 38.60 -12.40 -68.52
CA LYS A 10 38.14 -13.33 -67.47
C LYS A 10 38.32 -12.67 -66.11
N VAL A 11 37.24 -12.46 -65.37
CA VAL A 11 37.26 -12.05 -63.97
C VAL A 11 37.41 -13.30 -63.10
N LEU A 12 38.53 -13.41 -62.39
CA LEU A 12 38.72 -14.32 -61.27
C LEU A 12 37.63 -14.03 -60.22
N ARG A 13 36.64 -14.93 -60.10
CA ARG A 13 35.66 -14.88 -59.02
C ARG A 13 36.32 -15.43 -57.77
N GLN A 14 36.43 -14.59 -56.73
CA GLN A 14 36.76 -15.07 -55.40
C GLN A 14 35.58 -15.92 -54.89
N PRO A 15 35.83 -17.09 -54.27
CA PRO A 15 34.76 -17.94 -53.75
C PRO A 15 34.03 -17.19 -52.64
N ASN A 16 32.70 -17.24 -52.72
CA ASN A 16 31.81 -16.56 -51.81
C ASN A 16 31.94 -17.21 -50.41
N PRO A 17 31.99 -16.44 -49.30
CA PRO A 17 32.10 -17.02 -47.95
C PRO A 17 30.97 -18.01 -47.61
N LEU A 18 29.85 -17.96 -48.32
CA LEU A 18 28.74 -18.90 -48.19
C LEU A 18 29.03 -20.29 -48.78
N GLU A 19 29.91 -20.40 -49.78
CA GLU A 19 30.34 -21.70 -50.33
C GLU A 19 31.27 -22.43 -49.37
N THR A 20 32.13 -21.70 -48.65
CA THR A 20 32.98 -22.26 -47.60
C THR A 20 32.18 -22.82 -46.42
N PHE A 21 31.03 -22.22 -46.08
CA PHE A 21 30.12 -22.79 -45.06
C PHE A 21 29.35 -24.03 -45.53
N LYS A 22 29.07 -24.13 -46.83
CA LYS A 22 28.38 -25.29 -47.42
C LYS A 22 29.23 -26.56 -47.36
N ASP A 23 30.54 -26.44 -47.59
CA ASP A 23 31.47 -27.57 -47.55
C ASP A 23 31.87 -27.97 -46.13
N ILE A 24 31.83 -27.03 -45.17
CA ILE A 24 31.92 -27.33 -43.73
C ILE A 24 30.68 -28.10 -43.25
N GLY A 25 29.48 -27.77 -43.74
CA GLY A 25 28.24 -28.43 -43.32
C GLY A 25 28.13 -29.91 -43.69
N THR A 26 28.69 -30.35 -44.82
CA THR A 26 28.57 -31.74 -45.30
C THR A 26 29.63 -32.66 -44.69
N SER A 27 30.87 -32.18 -44.54
CA SER A 27 31.97 -32.96 -43.98
C SER A 27 31.84 -33.12 -42.46
N THR A 28 31.51 -32.04 -41.73
CA THR A 28 31.29 -32.09 -40.27
C THR A 28 30.04 -32.89 -39.89
N ALA A 29 28.95 -32.83 -40.65
CA ALA A 29 27.76 -33.63 -40.38
C ALA A 29 28.03 -35.14 -40.51
N SER A 30 28.87 -35.54 -41.47
CA SER A 30 29.24 -36.95 -41.66
C SER A 30 30.14 -37.49 -40.53
N GLN A 31 31.01 -36.64 -39.97
CA GLN A 31 31.86 -36.96 -38.82
C GLN A 31 31.05 -37.00 -37.52
N MET A 32 30.19 -36.00 -37.28
CA MET A 32 29.27 -36.01 -36.14
C MET A 32 28.32 -37.22 -36.16
N LYS A 33 27.84 -37.65 -37.33
CA LYS A 33 26.98 -38.84 -37.43
C LYS A 33 27.72 -40.13 -37.10
N ARG A 34 29.01 -40.25 -37.44
CA ARG A 34 29.85 -41.40 -37.08
C ARG A 34 30.25 -41.38 -35.61
N GLU A 35 30.55 -40.21 -35.06
CA GLU A 35 30.87 -40.05 -33.64
C GLU A 35 29.64 -40.25 -32.75
N ALA A 36 28.46 -39.74 -33.16
CA ALA A 36 27.19 -39.97 -32.48
C ALA A 36 26.74 -41.43 -32.46
N ALA A 37 27.12 -42.23 -33.47
CA ALA A 37 26.86 -43.67 -33.48
C ALA A 37 27.70 -44.46 -32.45
N ASN A 38 28.79 -43.87 -31.96
CA ASN A 38 29.68 -44.46 -30.95
C ASN A 38 29.43 -43.90 -29.54
N LEU A 39 28.50 -42.96 -29.37
CA LEU A 39 28.09 -42.46 -28.06
C LEU A 39 27.04 -43.39 -27.45
N SER A 40 27.13 -43.62 -26.13
CA SER A 40 26.13 -44.40 -25.39
C SER A 40 24.75 -43.75 -25.52
N GLU A 41 23.72 -44.57 -25.71
CA GLU A 41 22.32 -44.14 -25.81
C GLU A 41 21.92 -43.26 -24.61
N ASP A 42 22.42 -43.60 -23.41
CA ASP A 42 22.20 -42.84 -22.17
C ASP A 42 22.79 -41.41 -22.20
N PHE A 43 23.93 -41.21 -22.88
CA PHE A 43 24.55 -39.88 -23.01
C PHE A 43 23.84 -39.03 -24.06
N MET A 44 23.35 -39.65 -25.13
CA MET A 44 22.55 -38.97 -26.17
C MET A 44 21.19 -38.54 -25.61
N ASP A 45 20.55 -39.36 -24.78
CA ASP A 45 19.30 -39.02 -24.10
C ASP A 45 19.47 -37.84 -23.13
N GLN A 46 20.62 -37.76 -22.46
CA GLN A 46 20.97 -36.66 -21.56
C GLN A 46 21.34 -35.36 -22.30
N LEU A 47 21.97 -35.46 -23.48
CA LEU A 47 22.37 -34.32 -24.32
C LEU A 47 21.18 -33.73 -25.11
N LEU A 48 20.31 -34.60 -25.66
CA LEU A 48 19.14 -34.21 -26.43
C LEU A 48 17.95 -33.83 -25.54
N GLY A 49 18.05 -34.05 -24.23
CA GLY A 49 16.98 -33.78 -23.27
C GLY A 49 15.74 -34.66 -23.48
N ILE A 50 15.84 -35.71 -24.31
CA ILE A 50 14.77 -36.67 -24.57
C ILE A 50 14.75 -37.65 -23.39
N LYS A 51 14.25 -37.19 -22.25
CA LYS A 51 13.90 -38.08 -21.16
C LYS A 51 12.72 -38.95 -21.62
N ARG A 52 12.97 -40.21 -21.98
CA ARG A 52 11.92 -41.24 -21.85
C ARG A 52 11.62 -41.32 -20.35
N GLU A 53 10.58 -40.63 -19.91
CA GLU A 53 10.16 -40.65 -18.52
C GLU A 53 9.77 -42.09 -18.13
N ARG A 54 10.70 -42.84 -17.54
CA ARG A 54 10.32 -43.85 -16.57
C ARG A 54 9.79 -43.06 -15.37
N LYS A 55 8.48 -42.77 -15.38
CA LYS A 55 7.79 -42.12 -14.27
C LYS A 55 7.94 -43.00 -13.02
N SER A 56 8.91 -42.68 -12.18
CA SER A 56 9.04 -43.24 -10.85
C SER A 56 7.95 -42.63 -9.98
N PHE A 57 6.85 -43.34 -9.80
CA PHE A 57 5.80 -42.98 -8.85
C PHE A 57 6.34 -43.18 -7.43
N SER A 58 6.85 -42.11 -6.83
CA SER A 58 7.20 -42.07 -5.40
C SER A 58 6.15 -41.25 -4.65
N GLY A 59 5.54 -41.86 -3.64
CA GLY A 59 4.56 -41.24 -2.75
C GLY A 59 4.38 -42.09 -1.50
N GLU A 60 4.14 -41.44 -0.37
CA GLU A 60 3.84 -42.13 0.89
C GLU A 60 2.37 -42.56 0.90
N LEU A 61 2.14 -43.86 1.16
CA LEU A 61 0.81 -44.43 1.30
C LEU A 61 0.30 -44.20 2.72
N ILE A 62 -0.80 -43.46 2.85
CA ILE A 62 -1.49 -43.29 4.13
C ILE A 62 -2.35 -44.55 4.37
N PRO A 63 -2.32 -45.16 5.57
CA PRO A 63 -3.13 -46.34 5.87
C PRO A 63 -4.62 -46.08 5.61
N GLY A 64 -5.22 -46.82 4.67
CA GLY A 64 -6.63 -46.70 4.28
C GLY A 64 -6.86 -46.28 2.82
N ASP A 65 -5.83 -45.79 2.11
CA ASP A 65 -5.94 -45.44 0.70
C ASP A 65 -5.74 -46.67 -0.20
N THR A 66 -6.69 -46.97 -1.08
CA THR A 66 -6.56 -48.00 -2.12
C THR A 66 -6.09 -47.37 -3.43
N ILE A 67 -4.88 -47.74 -3.88
CA ILE A 67 -4.39 -47.33 -5.20
C ILE A 67 -4.92 -48.29 -6.26
N GLU A 68 -5.79 -47.79 -7.15
CA GLU A 68 -6.12 -48.49 -8.38
C GLU A 68 -5.03 -48.23 -9.43
N MET A 69 -4.24 -49.26 -9.76
CA MET A 69 -3.12 -49.15 -10.72
C MET A 69 -3.56 -48.63 -12.10
N ASN A 70 -4.81 -48.88 -12.49
CA ASN A 70 -5.37 -48.40 -13.75
C ASN A 70 -5.52 -46.86 -13.79
N GLU A 71 -5.80 -46.21 -12.65
CA GLU A 71 -5.92 -44.76 -12.56
C GLU A 71 -4.57 -44.04 -12.61
N LEU A 72 -3.51 -44.65 -12.07
CA LEU A 72 -2.14 -44.13 -12.13
C LEU A 72 -1.60 -44.04 -13.56
N PHE A 73 -1.82 -45.07 -14.39
CA PHE A 73 -1.38 -45.08 -15.78
C PHE A 73 -2.24 -44.17 -16.69
N SER A 74 -3.45 -43.83 -16.26
CA SER A 74 -4.39 -43.02 -17.04
C SER A 74 -4.17 -41.50 -16.96
N GLY A 75 -3.21 -41.02 -16.16
CA GLY A 75 -2.98 -39.59 -15.91
C GLY A 75 -4.00 -38.95 -14.95
N ARG A 76 -5.15 -39.58 -14.71
CA ARG A 76 -6.20 -39.11 -13.79
C ARG A 76 -5.73 -38.93 -12.35
N TYR A 77 -4.77 -39.74 -11.89
CA TYR A 77 -4.19 -39.59 -10.56
C TYR A 77 -3.39 -38.28 -10.43
N GLU A 78 -2.61 -37.90 -11.44
CA GLU A 78 -1.89 -36.62 -11.47
C GLU A 78 -2.89 -35.45 -11.48
N GLU A 79 -3.95 -35.54 -12.29
CA GLU A 79 -5.02 -34.54 -12.33
C GLU A 79 -5.72 -34.39 -10.97
N GLN A 80 -6.05 -35.50 -10.28
CA GLN A 80 -6.62 -35.46 -8.94
C GLN A 80 -5.65 -34.84 -7.92
N GLN A 81 -4.36 -35.15 -8.00
CA GLN A 81 -3.35 -34.55 -7.12
C GLN A 81 -3.19 -33.05 -7.37
N HIS A 82 -3.21 -32.62 -8.63
CA HIS A 82 -3.21 -31.21 -9.01
C HIS A 82 -4.48 -30.50 -8.50
N LEU A 83 -5.65 -31.12 -8.67
CA LEU A 83 -6.92 -30.59 -8.18
C LEU A 83 -6.93 -30.47 -6.65
N ARG A 84 -6.45 -31.48 -5.92
CA ARG A 84 -6.32 -31.44 -4.46
C ARG A 84 -5.40 -30.31 -4.00
N LYS A 85 -4.26 -30.11 -4.66
CA LYS A 85 -3.34 -28.99 -4.39
C LYS A 85 -3.98 -27.65 -4.68
N GLN A 86 -4.74 -27.52 -5.77
CA GLN A 86 -5.44 -26.30 -6.12
C GLN A 86 -6.51 -25.94 -5.08
N ILE A 87 -7.33 -26.91 -4.67
CA ILE A 87 -8.35 -26.72 -3.62
C ILE A 87 -7.70 -26.35 -2.28
N ALA A 88 -6.59 -26.99 -1.91
CA ALA A 88 -5.87 -26.67 -0.68
C ALA A 88 -5.31 -25.24 -0.70
N LEU A 89 -4.76 -24.81 -1.83
CA LEU A 89 -4.28 -23.45 -2.04
C LEU A 89 -5.43 -22.43 -1.97
N GLU A 90 -6.55 -22.70 -2.64
CA GLU A 90 -7.74 -21.85 -2.62
C GLU A 90 -8.27 -21.68 -1.19
N ARG A 91 -8.39 -22.76 -0.43
CA ARG A 91 -8.82 -22.72 0.97
C ARG A 91 -7.88 -21.86 1.82
N LYS A 92 -6.56 -22.04 1.64
CA LYS A 92 -5.56 -21.24 2.36
C LYS A 92 -5.69 -19.75 2.02
N LEU A 93 -5.86 -19.39 0.75
CA LEU A 93 -6.04 -18.00 0.34
C LEU A 93 -7.31 -17.39 0.95
N LEU A 94 -8.41 -18.13 0.98
CA LEU A 94 -9.66 -17.68 1.60
C LEU A 94 -9.53 -17.49 3.12
N GLU A 95 -8.77 -18.35 3.80
CA GLU A 95 -8.48 -18.20 5.23
C GLU A 95 -7.60 -16.96 5.49
N GLU A 96 -6.56 -16.76 4.69
CA GLU A 96 -5.69 -15.59 4.78
C GLU A 96 -6.45 -14.29 4.52
N GLU A 97 -7.34 -14.27 3.52
CA GLU A 97 -8.20 -13.14 3.22
C GLU A 97 -9.14 -12.82 4.39
N LYS A 98 -9.79 -13.83 4.98
CA LYS A 98 -10.66 -13.64 6.15
C LYS A 98 -9.90 -13.03 7.32
N ILE A 99 -8.72 -13.57 7.64
CA ILE A 99 -7.87 -13.06 8.72
C ILE A 99 -7.46 -11.61 8.43
N TYR A 100 -7.15 -11.29 7.17
CA TYR A 100 -6.78 -9.94 6.76
C TYR A 100 -7.94 -8.95 6.93
N ILE A 101 -9.13 -9.32 6.45
CA ILE A 101 -10.35 -8.50 6.57
C ILE A 101 -10.70 -8.29 8.05
N GLU A 102 -10.62 -9.33 8.88
CA GLU A 102 -10.90 -9.24 10.31
C GLU A 102 -9.92 -8.28 11.01
N LYS A 103 -8.62 -8.41 10.72
CA LYS A 103 -7.59 -7.50 11.24
C LYS A 103 -7.88 -6.06 10.85
N LYS A 104 -8.21 -5.79 9.58
CA LYS A 104 -8.54 -4.45 9.10
C LYS A 104 -9.81 -3.89 9.72
N THR A 105 -10.83 -4.72 9.88
CA THR A 105 -12.08 -4.32 10.54
C THR A 105 -11.84 -3.97 12.01
N ASN A 106 -11.02 -4.76 12.71
CA ASN A 106 -10.66 -4.48 14.11
C ASN A 106 -9.80 -3.22 14.25
N GLU A 107 -8.88 -2.97 13.32
CA GLU A 107 -8.10 -1.72 13.25
C GLU A 107 -9.03 -0.49 13.14
N LEU A 108 -9.99 -0.52 12.21
CA LEU A 108 -10.97 0.55 12.04
C LEU A 108 -11.87 0.74 13.28
N ARG A 109 -12.27 -0.35 13.94
CA ARG A 109 -13.03 -0.30 15.20
C ARG A 109 -12.25 0.40 16.31
N MET A 110 -10.96 0.08 16.48
CA MET A 110 -10.13 0.74 17.49
C MET A 110 -9.87 2.22 17.18
N GLN A 111 -9.67 2.56 15.91
CA GLN A 111 -9.53 3.97 15.50
C GLN A 111 -10.80 4.75 15.82
N LEU A 112 -11.96 4.20 15.45
CA LEU A 112 -13.24 4.83 15.72
C LEU A 112 -13.51 4.98 17.22
N SER A 113 -13.22 3.96 18.04
CA SER A 113 -13.40 4.05 19.49
C SER A 113 -12.54 5.13 20.12
N THR A 114 -11.28 5.24 19.68
CA THR A 114 -10.35 6.28 20.13
C THR A 114 -10.87 7.68 19.79
N ILE A 115 -11.31 7.88 18.54
CA ILE A 115 -11.87 9.17 18.11
C ILE A 115 -13.13 9.53 18.91
N ARG A 116 -13.99 8.54 19.16
CA ARG A 116 -15.22 8.71 19.94
C ARG A 116 -14.93 9.17 21.36
N GLU A 117 -13.99 8.52 22.04
CA GLU A 117 -13.56 8.90 23.39
C GLU A 117 -13.01 10.33 23.40
N GLU A 118 -12.23 10.71 22.40
CA GLU A 118 -11.71 12.07 22.31
C GLU A 118 -12.81 13.12 22.08
N ILE A 119 -13.80 12.82 21.23
CA ILE A 119 -14.99 13.68 21.04
C ILE A 119 -15.74 13.85 22.36
N LEU A 120 -15.97 12.76 23.12
CA LEU A 120 -16.65 12.83 24.41
C LEU A 120 -15.89 13.69 25.42
N VAL A 121 -14.57 13.55 25.50
CA VAL A 121 -13.72 14.39 26.37
C VAL A 121 -13.85 15.87 26.01
N ILE A 122 -13.89 16.22 24.72
CA ILE A 122 -14.03 17.62 24.30
C ILE A 122 -15.46 18.13 24.54
N ALA A 123 -16.47 17.29 24.30
CA ALA A 123 -17.87 17.60 24.56
C ALA A 123 -18.15 17.87 26.04
N GLN A 124 -17.51 17.13 26.96
CA GLN A 124 -17.57 17.36 28.41
C GLN A 124 -16.90 18.67 28.84
N LYS A 125 -15.82 19.08 28.15
CA LYS A 125 -15.14 20.35 28.43
C LYS A 125 -15.91 21.57 27.90
N THR A 126 -16.85 21.36 26.99
CA THR A 126 -17.55 22.45 26.30
C THR A 126 -19.05 22.38 26.63
N ASP A 127 -19.47 23.05 27.70
CA ASP A 127 -20.85 23.00 28.28
C ASP A 127 -21.99 23.17 27.25
N ASN A 128 -21.76 23.90 26.14
CA ASN A 128 -22.78 24.16 25.12
C ASN A 128 -22.73 23.21 23.90
N LEU A 129 -21.70 22.36 23.79
CA LEU A 129 -21.55 21.43 22.67
C LEU A 129 -22.21 20.07 22.97
N SER A 130 -22.54 19.81 24.23
CA SER A 130 -22.50 18.46 24.80
C SER A 130 -23.56 17.49 24.27
N LYS A 131 -24.82 17.88 24.09
CA LYS A 131 -25.87 16.86 23.87
C LYS A 131 -25.86 16.21 22.49
N GLU A 132 -25.89 17.00 21.42
CA GLU A 132 -25.99 16.44 20.06
C GLU A 132 -24.69 15.76 19.62
N THR A 133 -23.54 16.28 20.04
CA THR A 133 -22.24 15.66 19.74
C THR A 133 -22.02 14.37 20.54
N GLU A 134 -22.47 14.30 21.80
CA GLU A 134 -22.46 13.07 22.60
C GLU A 134 -23.39 12.00 21.99
N ILE A 135 -24.59 12.39 21.57
CA ILE A 135 -25.53 11.47 20.89
C ILE A 135 -24.91 10.94 19.59
N ALA A 136 -24.31 11.81 18.77
CA ALA A 136 -23.65 11.40 17.52
C ALA A 136 -22.45 10.46 17.76
N ALA A 137 -21.66 10.71 18.81
CA ALA A 137 -20.58 9.83 19.21
C ALA A 137 -21.10 8.47 19.71
N MET A 138 -22.24 8.43 20.40
CA MET A 138 -22.84 7.19 20.92
C MET A 138 -23.53 6.36 19.83
N GLN A 139 -24.04 6.97 18.77
CA GLN A 139 -24.77 6.30 17.67
C GLN A 139 -23.87 5.75 16.56
N ALA A 140 -22.55 5.75 16.74
CA ALA A 140 -21.62 5.27 15.72
C ALA A 140 -21.85 3.77 15.39
N PRO A 141 -21.71 3.35 14.11
CA PRO A 141 -22.03 1.99 13.68
C PRO A 141 -21.04 0.93 14.22
N ILE A 142 -21.56 -0.29 14.42
CA ILE A 142 -20.83 -1.46 14.96
C ILE A 142 -19.77 -2.00 13.97
N GLU A 143 -19.99 -1.77 12.66
CA GLU A 143 -19.08 -2.15 11.58
C GLU A 143 -18.61 -0.89 10.83
N PRO A 144 -17.53 -0.25 11.31
CA PRO A 144 -17.06 0.98 10.71
C PRO A 144 -16.31 0.71 9.41
N GLY A 145 -16.89 1.17 8.30
CA GLY A 145 -16.15 1.37 7.06
C GLY A 145 -15.20 2.57 7.13
N ILE A 146 -14.27 2.65 6.17
CA ILE A 146 -13.27 3.74 6.04
C ILE A 146 -13.92 5.12 6.06
N TYR A 147 -15.08 5.27 5.41
CA TYR A 147 -15.83 6.53 5.39
C TYR A 147 -16.18 7.04 6.81
N HIS A 148 -16.60 6.13 7.69
CA HIS A 148 -16.98 6.51 9.06
C HIS A 148 -15.77 7.03 9.82
N VAL A 149 -14.62 6.35 9.72
CA VAL A 149 -13.37 6.80 10.37
C VAL A 149 -13.02 8.22 9.90
N ILE A 150 -12.98 8.45 8.59
CA ILE A 150 -12.67 9.78 8.02
C ILE A 150 -13.68 10.84 8.47
N PHE A 151 -14.98 10.51 8.47
CA PHE A 151 -16.02 11.42 8.92
C PHE A 151 -15.80 11.84 10.38
N PHE A 152 -15.59 10.87 11.28
CA PHE A 152 -15.37 11.13 12.69
C PHE A 152 -14.04 11.85 12.95
N GLU A 153 -12.98 11.57 12.17
CA GLU A 153 -11.74 12.35 12.22
C GLU A 153 -11.98 13.81 11.85
N LYS A 154 -12.75 14.08 10.80
CA LYS A 154 -13.07 15.45 10.38
C LYS A 154 -13.97 16.16 11.37
N LEU A 155 -14.92 15.44 11.97
CA LEU A 155 -15.75 15.96 13.05
C LEU A 155 -14.88 16.33 14.27
N LEU A 156 -13.95 15.47 14.66
CA LEU A 156 -13.00 15.73 15.75
C LEU A 156 -12.12 16.96 15.45
N GLU A 157 -11.56 17.06 14.25
CA GLU A 157 -10.76 18.21 13.81
C GLU A 157 -11.57 19.52 13.89
N PHE A 158 -12.82 19.48 13.41
CA PHE A 158 -13.74 20.61 13.51
C PHE A 158 -14.00 21.01 14.97
N ILE A 159 -14.35 20.06 15.82
CA ILE A 159 -14.63 20.28 17.25
C ILE A 159 -13.41 20.87 17.97
N LYS A 160 -12.20 20.32 17.74
CA LYS A 160 -10.96 20.87 18.29
C LYS A 160 -10.72 22.32 17.88
N SER A 161 -10.90 22.62 16.59
CA SER A 161 -10.75 23.98 16.06
C SER A 161 -11.75 24.96 16.68
N PHE A 162 -12.98 24.48 16.91
CA PHE A 162 -14.05 25.26 17.49
C PHE A 162 -13.79 25.55 18.98
N SER A 163 -13.41 24.56 19.77
CA SER A 163 -13.04 24.74 21.18
C SER A 163 -11.89 25.74 21.35
N LYS A 164 -10.84 25.64 20.51
CA LYS A 164 -9.73 26.59 20.53
C LYS A 164 -10.19 28.04 20.28
N LYS A 165 -11.09 28.24 19.30
CA LYS A 165 -11.64 29.57 19.00
C LYS A 165 -12.48 30.11 20.16
N ILE A 166 -13.23 29.24 20.86
CA ILE A 166 -13.98 29.65 22.06
C ILE A 166 -13.03 30.13 23.16
N GLU A 167 -11.95 29.39 23.42
CA GLU A 167 -10.95 29.78 24.42
C GLU A 167 -10.30 31.13 24.08
N GLU A 168 -9.89 31.32 22.82
CA GLU A 168 -9.34 32.58 22.33
C GLU A 168 -10.33 33.75 22.50
N ALA A 169 -11.60 33.54 22.15
CA ALA A 169 -12.65 34.53 22.33
C ALA A 169 -12.87 34.87 23.82
N SER A 170 -12.84 33.88 24.71
CA SER A 170 -12.95 34.06 26.16
C SER A 170 -11.80 34.91 26.72
N VAL A 171 -10.56 34.63 26.32
CA VAL A 171 -9.37 35.41 26.71
C VAL A 171 -9.48 36.85 26.20
N TRP A 172 -9.86 37.03 24.94
CA TRP A 172 -10.05 38.34 24.34
C TRP A 172 -11.12 39.15 25.08
N LEU A 173 -12.28 38.55 25.36
CA LEU A 173 -13.39 39.17 26.05
C LEU A 173 -13.02 39.52 27.51
N HIS A 174 -12.29 38.63 28.20
CA HIS A 174 -11.74 38.92 29.52
C HIS A 174 -10.79 40.14 29.50
N SER A 175 -9.91 40.23 28.50
CA SER A 175 -8.98 41.35 28.36
C SER A 175 -9.70 42.69 28.15
N ILE A 176 -10.76 42.68 27.33
CA ILE A 176 -11.59 43.85 27.06
C ILE A 176 -12.38 44.26 28.30
N ASN A 177 -13.00 43.30 28.98
CA ASN A 177 -13.73 43.57 30.22
C ASN A 177 -12.82 44.15 31.29
N LYS A 178 -11.58 43.65 31.42
CA LYS A 178 -10.57 44.20 32.35
C LYS A 178 -10.18 45.63 31.99
N ARG A 179 -10.01 45.94 30.69
CA ARG A 179 -9.75 47.30 30.21
C ARG A 179 -10.95 48.23 30.48
N ALA A 180 -12.17 47.78 30.20
CA ALA A 180 -13.40 48.54 30.44
C ALA A 180 -13.60 48.81 31.94
N ALA A 181 -13.38 47.81 32.80
CA ALA A 181 -13.45 47.96 34.25
C ALA A 181 -12.45 48.99 34.79
N ARG A 182 -11.19 48.99 34.30
CA ARG A 182 -10.21 50.02 34.64
C ARG A 182 -10.64 51.41 34.18
N LYS A 183 -11.19 51.54 32.97
CA LYS A 183 -11.72 52.82 32.47
C LYS A 183 -12.88 53.33 33.32
N ASN A 184 -13.78 52.43 33.74
CA ASN A 184 -14.90 52.76 34.61
C ASN A 184 -14.44 53.16 36.01
N ALA A 185 -13.46 52.45 36.58
CA ALA A 185 -12.85 52.81 37.86
C ALA A 185 -12.15 54.18 37.78
N TRP A 186 -11.39 54.42 36.71
CA TRP A 186 -10.73 55.71 36.47
C TRP A 186 -11.74 56.84 36.31
N GLY A 187 -12.80 56.64 35.51
CA GLY A 187 -13.87 57.62 35.33
C GLY A 187 -14.68 57.89 36.60
N ALA A 188 -14.95 56.87 37.40
CA ALA A 188 -15.65 57.00 38.68
C ALA A 188 -14.79 57.74 39.72
N ASN A 189 -13.50 57.42 39.81
CA ASN A 189 -12.57 58.08 40.74
C ASN A 189 -12.27 59.52 40.30
N TYR A 190 -12.16 59.78 39.00
CA TYR A 190 -12.05 61.13 38.47
C TYR A 190 -13.30 61.97 38.77
N LYS A 191 -14.52 61.42 38.59
CA LYS A 191 -15.75 62.11 38.97
C LYS A 191 -15.81 62.44 40.47
N LYS A 192 -15.30 61.56 41.34
CA LYS A 192 -15.31 61.74 42.80
C LYS A 192 -14.25 62.71 43.32
N HIS A 193 -13.05 62.68 42.75
CA HIS A 193 -11.87 63.37 43.30
C HIS A 193 -11.31 64.45 42.35
N GLY A 194 -11.88 64.59 41.15
CA GLY A 194 -11.56 65.65 40.19
C GLY A 194 -10.08 65.70 39.79
N ALA A 195 -9.56 66.92 39.65
CA ALA A 195 -8.17 67.17 39.26
C ALA A 195 -7.15 66.60 40.26
N LYS A 196 -7.50 66.48 41.56
CA LYS A 196 -6.62 65.92 42.59
C LYS A 196 -6.27 64.45 42.33
N TYR A 197 -7.17 63.70 41.71
CA TYR A 197 -6.91 62.32 41.28
C TYR A 197 -5.91 62.26 40.12
N LEU A 198 -6.02 63.16 39.15
CA LEU A 198 -5.09 63.24 38.02
C LEU A 198 -3.67 63.61 38.44
N LEU A 199 -3.55 64.46 39.45
CA LEU A 199 -2.28 64.97 39.98
C LEU A 199 -1.71 64.10 41.10
N SER A 200 -2.33 62.97 41.43
CA SER A 200 -1.74 62.03 42.38
C SER A 200 -0.43 61.48 41.80
N GLY A 201 0.61 61.38 42.64
CA GLY A 201 1.96 61.04 42.20
C GLY A 201 2.04 59.74 41.38
N GLU A 202 1.21 58.75 41.71
CA GLU A 202 1.15 57.50 40.95
C GLU A 202 0.58 57.67 39.53
N HIS A 203 -0.51 58.43 39.37
CA HIS A 203 -1.13 58.65 38.07
C HIS A 203 -0.37 59.64 37.19
N TYR A 204 0.31 60.61 37.80
CA TYR A 204 1.17 61.56 37.10
C TYR A 204 2.39 60.86 36.50
N LEU A 205 3.12 60.05 37.29
CA LEU A 205 4.31 59.32 36.85
C LEU A 205 3.99 58.30 35.74
N GLN A 206 2.85 57.61 35.85
CA GLN A 206 2.43 56.61 34.86
C GLN A 206 2.03 57.23 33.51
N ARG A 207 1.66 58.53 33.49
CA ARG A 207 1.33 59.28 32.26
C ARG A 207 2.53 60.01 31.68
N SER A 208 3.45 60.49 32.53
CA SER A 208 4.68 61.16 32.09
C SER A 208 5.75 60.20 31.58
N ALA A 209 5.63 58.91 31.89
CA ALA A 209 6.53 57.85 31.42
C ALA A 209 6.10 57.21 30.08
N GLY A 210 5.12 57.81 29.38
CA GLY A 210 4.68 57.42 28.04
C GLY A 210 5.43 58.16 26.94
#